data_AF-A0A1H7Y0A3-F1
#
_entry.id   AF-A0A1H7Y0A3-F1
#
_cell.length_a   1.000
_cell.length_b   1.000
_cell.length_c   1.000
_cell.angle_alpha   90.00
_cell.angle_beta   90.00
_cell.angle_gamma   90.00
#
_symmetry.space_group_name_H-M   'P 1'
#
loop_
_entity.id
_entity.type
_entity.pdbx_description
1 polymer ?
#
loop_
_entity_poly.entity_id
_entity_poly.type
_entity_poly.pdbx_seq_one_letter_code
_entity_poly.pdbx_strand_id
1 'polypeptide(L)'
;MKVFSLFLSLAVASLGCSHAQPKVNHQIYVISDEAPGIGGSSEHDCGQEQVDCFERCWNADDRPYPHVKRDEWYYKYCTKKCREEYLECIKEREKTVQQAPKLTFTRMDSALDWLREHKTELIIGTVVLIAGVAFLIVIGGTGALLLVPAAI
;
A
#
# COMPACT_ATOMS: atom_id res chain seq x y z
N MET A 1 -50.69 -14.73 54.47
CA MET A 1 -49.94 -15.59 53.53
C MET A 1 -49.58 -14.76 52.29
N LYS A 2 -48.31 -14.82 51.85
CA LYS A 2 -47.75 -14.35 50.55
C LYS A 2 -47.67 -12.82 50.40
N VAL A 3 -46.57 -12.12 50.75
CA VAL A 3 -45.14 -12.15 50.33
C VAL A 3 -44.92 -11.65 48.88
N PHE A 4 -43.90 -10.78 48.71
CA PHE A 4 -43.22 -10.30 47.48
C PHE A 4 -43.89 -9.12 46.75
N SER A 5 -43.20 -8.07 46.28
CA SER A 5 -41.76 -7.78 46.18
C SER A 5 -41.57 -6.28 45.94
N LEU A 6 -40.68 -5.63 46.67
CA LEU A 6 -40.20 -4.27 46.38
C LEU A 6 -39.04 -4.40 45.37
N PHE A 7 -39.28 -4.07 44.10
CA PHE A 7 -38.21 -3.97 43.11
C PHE A 7 -37.64 -2.56 43.10
N LEU A 8 -36.52 -2.39 43.80
CA LEU A 8 -35.65 -1.23 43.71
C LEU A 8 -34.79 -1.36 42.45
N SER A 9 -35.16 -0.66 41.38
CA SER A 9 -34.38 -0.62 40.14
C SER A 9 -33.14 0.26 40.31
N LEU A 10 -31.99 -0.37 40.56
CA LEU A 10 -30.67 0.27 40.44
C LEU A 10 -30.40 0.53 38.95
N ALA A 11 -30.39 1.79 38.54
CA ALA A 11 -29.87 2.20 37.25
C ALA A 11 -28.34 2.09 37.30
N VAL A 12 -27.79 0.99 36.77
CA VAL A 12 -26.35 0.86 36.55
C VAL A 12 -25.99 1.74 35.36
N ALA A 13 -25.47 2.94 35.64
CA ALA A 13 -24.77 3.74 34.64
C ALA A 13 -23.47 3.03 34.30
N SER A 14 -23.51 2.11 33.34
CA SER A 14 -22.34 1.55 32.71
C SER A 14 -21.64 2.67 31.92
N LEU A 15 -20.70 3.34 32.57
CA LEU A 15 -19.65 4.14 31.92
C LEU A 15 -18.75 3.16 31.16
N GLY A 16 -19.24 2.69 30.01
CA GLY A 16 -18.41 2.03 29.02
C GLY A 16 -17.42 3.05 28.50
N CYS A 17 -16.13 2.85 28.76
CA CYS A 17 -15.06 3.58 28.11
C CYS A 17 -15.23 3.44 26.60
N SER A 18 -15.85 4.44 25.98
CA SER A 18 -15.85 4.60 24.53
C SER A 18 -14.43 4.98 24.16
N HIS A 19 -13.58 3.99 23.93
CA HIS A 19 -12.35 4.19 23.21
C HIS A 19 -12.75 4.77 21.85
N ALA A 20 -12.54 6.06 21.66
CA ALA A 20 -12.63 6.70 20.36
C ALA A 20 -11.67 5.95 19.45
N GLN A 21 -12.21 5.04 18.63
CA GLN A 21 -11.47 4.48 17.52
C GLN A 21 -10.96 5.69 16.71
N PRO A 22 -9.65 5.85 16.48
CA PRO A 22 -9.18 6.90 15.58
C PRO A 22 -9.94 6.68 14.27
N LYS A 23 -10.76 7.66 13.86
CA LYS A 23 -11.45 7.60 12.58
C LYS A 23 -10.36 7.62 11.51
N VAL A 24 -9.92 6.43 11.09
CA VAL A 24 -9.09 6.29 9.90
C VAL A 24 -9.97 6.78 8.76
N ASN A 25 -9.67 7.97 8.29
CA ASN A 25 -10.43 8.60 7.23
C ASN A 25 -10.10 7.85 5.95
N HIS A 26 -10.95 6.90 5.54
CA HIS A 26 -10.79 6.10 4.32
C HIS A 26 -11.02 6.90 3.02
N GLN A 27 -11.22 8.22 3.12
CA GLN A 27 -11.46 9.07 1.97
C GLN A 27 -10.19 9.21 1.13
N ILE A 28 -10.31 8.82 -0.14
CA ILE A 28 -9.30 9.04 -1.18
C ILE A 28 -9.52 10.46 -1.73
N TYR A 29 -8.46 11.26 -1.82
CA TYR A 29 -8.52 12.61 -2.39
C TYR A 29 -7.85 12.65 -3.75
N VAL A 30 -8.51 13.26 -4.73
CA VAL A 30 -7.91 13.52 -6.05
C VAL A 30 -7.10 14.82 -5.98
N ILE A 31 -5.79 14.74 -6.22
CA ILE A 31 -4.89 15.89 -6.29
C ILE A 31 -4.89 16.45 -7.72
N SER A 32 -4.89 15.58 -8.72
CA SER A 32 -4.90 15.95 -10.15
C SER A 32 -5.58 14.85 -10.97
N ASP A 33 -6.38 15.22 -11.97
CA ASP A 33 -6.99 14.26 -12.91
C ASP A 33 -5.97 13.64 -13.87
N GLU A 34 -4.85 14.35 -14.08
CA GLU A 34 -3.70 13.91 -14.86
C GLU A 34 -2.42 14.15 -14.03
N ALA A 35 -1.65 13.10 -13.78
CA ALA A 35 -0.33 13.22 -13.16
C ALA A 35 0.62 13.94 -14.14
N PRO A 36 1.22 15.08 -13.76
CA PRO A 36 2.10 15.81 -14.66
C PRO A 36 3.35 14.98 -14.99
N GLY A 37 3.55 14.69 -16.27
CA GLY A 37 4.85 14.35 -16.84
C GLY A 37 5.46 13.00 -16.45
N ILE A 38 4.74 12.08 -15.82
CA ILE A 38 5.22 10.70 -15.62
C ILE A 38 4.79 9.86 -16.84
N GLY A 39 5.24 10.31 -18.01
CA GLY A 39 5.22 9.53 -19.22
C GLY A 39 6.43 8.60 -19.22
N GLY A 40 6.20 7.32 -18.95
CA GLY A 40 7.07 6.21 -19.35
C GLY A 40 8.53 6.29 -18.90
N SER A 41 8.83 5.74 -17.73
CA SER A 41 10.19 5.31 -17.43
C SER A 41 10.12 3.99 -16.68
N SER A 42 10.18 2.87 -17.42
CA SER A 42 10.55 1.55 -16.90
C SER A 42 9.97 1.26 -15.51
N GLU A 43 8.66 1.40 -15.34
CA GLU A 43 8.04 1.03 -14.07
C GLU A 43 7.95 -0.50 -14.06
N HIS A 44 9.05 -1.11 -13.61
CA HIS A 44 9.27 -2.53 -13.44
C HIS A 44 8.20 -3.12 -12.51
N ASP A 45 7.08 -3.59 -13.05
CA ASP A 45 6.06 -4.30 -12.26
C ASP A 45 6.69 -5.61 -11.78
N CYS A 46 7.14 -5.63 -10.53
CA CYS A 46 7.80 -6.78 -9.93
C CYS A 46 6.93 -8.06 -10.07
N GLY A 47 5.59 -7.91 -10.04
CA GLY A 47 4.67 -9.03 -10.23
C GLY A 47 4.71 -9.57 -11.66
N GLN A 48 4.62 -8.69 -12.66
CA GLN A 48 4.75 -9.07 -14.07
C GLN A 48 6.14 -9.67 -14.36
N GLU A 49 7.20 -9.09 -13.81
CA GLU A 49 8.56 -9.59 -13.98
C GLU A 49 8.78 -10.97 -13.36
N GLN A 50 8.13 -11.24 -12.23
CA GLN A 50 8.16 -12.57 -11.63
C GLN A 50 7.52 -13.61 -12.56
N VAL A 51 6.39 -13.25 -13.19
CA VAL A 51 5.72 -14.09 -14.18
C VAL A 51 6.64 -14.31 -15.39
N ASP A 52 7.18 -13.24 -15.96
CA ASP A 52 8.06 -13.30 -17.13
C ASP A 52 9.36 -14.07 -16.83
N CYS A 53 9.91 -13.95 -15.62
CA CYS A 53 11.04 -14.75 -15.16
C CYS A 53 10.66 -16.24 -15.14
N PHE A 54 9.51 -16.58 -14.55
CA PHE A 54 9.08 -17.96 -14.44
C PHE A 54 8.84 -18.57 -15.82
N GLU A 55 8.17 -17.84 -16.73
CA GLU A 55 7.92 -18.30 -18.10
C GLU A 55 9.22 -18.55 -18.86
N ARG A 56 10.19 -17.63 -18.78
CA ARG A 56 11.51 -17.80 -19.40
C ARG A 56 12.25 -18.99 -18.81
N CYS A 57 12.26 -19.13 -17.48
CA CYS A 57 12.89 -20.25 -16.82
C CYS A 57 12.25 -21.57 -17.24
N TRP A 58 10.92 -21.69 -17.17
CA TRP A 58 10.22 -22.94 -17.47
C TRP A 58 10.37 -23.37 -18.93
N ASN A 59 10.46 -22.40 -19.85
CA ASN A 59 10.58 -22.65 -21.29
C ASN A 59 12.01 -22.70 -21.81
N ALA A 60 13.01 -22.49 -20.95
CA ALA A 60 14.41 -22.54 -21.34
C ALA A 60 14.82 -23.91 -21.89
N ASP A 61 15.57 -23.89 -22.99
CA ASP A 61 16.16 -25.09 -23.58
C ASP A 61 17.39 -25.55 -22.77
N ASP A 62 18.13 -24.62 -22.16
CA ASP A 62 19.30 -24.86 -21.32
C ASP A 62 18.91 -25.16 -19.86
N ARG A 63 18.45 -26.39 -19.63
CA ARG A 63 18.07 -26.82 -18.28
C ARG A 63 19.29 -27.15 -17.39
N PRO A 64 19.26 -26.80 -16.09
CA PRO A 64 20.33 -27.15 -15.16
C PRO A 64 20.50 -28.67 -15.07
N TYR A 65 21.69 -29.16 -15.41
CA TYR A 65 22.06 -30.56 -15.20
C TYR A 65 22.01 -30.90 -13.70
N PRO A 66 21.56 -32.10 -13.28
CA PRO A 66 21.15 -33.27 -14.07
C PRO A 66 19.67 -33.30 -14.50
N HIS A 67 18.92 -32.21 -14.29
CA HIS A 67 17.46 -32.20 -14.49
C HIS A 67 17.09 -31.78 -15.91
N VAL A 68 16.95 -32.78 -16.79
CA VAL A 68 16.61 -32.56 -18.20
C VAL A 68 15.10 -32.53 -18.48
N LYS A 69 14.26 -32.84 -17.49
CA LYS A 69 12.80 -32.90 -17.60
C LYS A 69 12.15 -31.74 -16.85
N ARG A 70 10.98 -31.32 -17.33
CA ARG A 70 10.10 -30.39 -16.63
C ARG A 70 9.33 -31.14 -15.54
N ASP A 71 9.99 -31.38 -14.41
CA ASP A 71 9.45 -32.09 -13.25
C ASP A 71 9.15 -31.13 -12.08
N GLU A 72 8.64 -31.67 -10.97
CA GLU A 72 8.33 -30.88 -9.77
C GLU A 72 9.58 -30.16 -9.23
N TRP A 73 10.75 -30.79 -9.36
CA TRP A 73 12.00 -30.18 -8.93
C TRP A 73 12.31 -28.94 -9.78
N TYR A 74 12.18 -29.05 -11.09
CA TYR A 74 12.43 -27.94 -12.01
C TYR A 74 11.44 -26.78 -11.81
N TYR A 75 10.17 -27.10 -11.51
CA TYR A 75 9.19 -26.10 -11.11
C TYR A 75 9.66 -25.34 -9.86
N LYS A 76 10.03 -26.06 -8.80
CA LYS A 76 10.52 -25.45 -7.55
C LYS A 76 11.79 -24.63 -7.77
N TYR A 77 12.69 -25.08 -8.64
CA TYR A 77 13.89 -24.33 -9.01
C TYR A 77 13.54 -22.99 -9.64
N CYS A 78 12.69 -22.99 -10.68
CA CYS A 78 12.26 -21.75 -11.34
C CYS A 78 11.49 -20.83 -10.38
N THR A 79 10.56 -21.37 -9.59
CA THR A 79 9.84 -20.60 -8.57
C THR A 79 10.79 -19.97 -7.57
N LYS A 80 11.78 -20.72 -7.06
CA LYS A 80 12.73 -20.21 -6.08
C LYS A 80 13.57 -19.07 -6.67
N LYS A 81 14.16 -19.29 -7.84
CA LYS A 81 14.99 -18.29 -8.53
C LYS A 81 14.22 -17.00 -8.77
N CYS A 82 13.05 -17.09 -9.39
CA CYS A 82 12.25 -15.90 -9.71
C CYS A 82 11.66 -15.23 -8.47
N ARG A 83 11.43 -15.97 -7.38
CA ARG A 83 11.02 -15.40 -6.10
C ARG A 83 12.14 -14.59 -5.45
N GLU A 84 13.39 -15.00 -5.58
CA GLU A 84 14.53 -14.23 -5.09
C GLU A 84 14.63 -12.88 -5.83
N GLU A 85 14.55 -12.90 -7.16
CA GLU A 85 14.53 -11.68 -7.99
C GLU A 85 13.34 -10.76 -7.65
N TYR A 86 12.14 -11.33 -7.48
CA TYR A 86 10.96 -10.57 -7.04
C TYR A 86 11.18 -9.86 -5.69
N LEU A 87 11.75 -10.56 -4.71
CA LEU A 87 12.00 -9.99 -3.40
C LEU A 87 13.04 -8.87 -3.44
N GLU A 88 14.03 -8.98 -4.31
CA GLU A 88 14.98 -7.88 -4.55
C GLU A 88 14.28 -6.66 -5.15
N CYS A 89 13.45 -6.85 -6.19
CA CYS A 89 12.65 -5.78 -6.79
C CYS A 89 11.76 -5.05 -5.77
N ILE A 90 11.02 -5.81 -4.95
CA ILE A 90 10.16 -5.23 -3.90
C ILE A 90 10.99 -4.48 -2.86
N LYS A 91 12.12 -5.04 -2.43
CA LYS A 91 13.01 -4.41 -1.45
C LYS A 91 13.59 -3.09 -1.97
N GLU A 92 13.90 -3.01 -3.24
CA GLU A 92 14.33 -1.76 -3.88
C GLU A 92 13.21 -0.73 -3.86
N ARG A 93 11.98 -1.12 -4.24
CA ARG A 93 10.81 -0.23 -4.14
C ARG A 93 10.55 0.25 -2.71
N GLU A 94 10.64 -0.63 -1.72
CA GLU A 94 10.48 -0.26 -0.30
C GLU A 94 11.52 0.76 0.15
N LYS A 95 12.78 0.66 -0.32
CA LYS A 95 13.80 1.67 -0.04
C LYS A 95 13.47 3.01 -0.69
N THR A 96 13.00 3.00 -1.93
CA THR A 96 12.57 4.21 -2.63
C THR A 96 11.42 4.89 -1.90
N VAL A 97 10.43 4.14 -1.42
CA VAL A 97 9.34 4.66 -0.59
C VAL A 97 9.85 5.21 0.75
N GLN A 98 10.79 4.52 1.41
CA GLN A 98 11.38 5.01 2.66
C GLN A 98 12.20 6.29 2.49
N GLN A 99 12.83 6.46 1.33
CA GLN A 99 13.60 7.65 0.94
C GLN A 99 12.71 8.76 0.37
N ALA A 100 11.44 8.47 0.10
CA ALA A 100 10.53 9.47 -0.43
C ALA A 100 10.37 10.63 0.56
N PRO A 101 10.21 11.87 0.08
CA PRO A 101 10.02 13.03 0.93
C PRO A 101 8.87 12.81 1.92
N LYS A 102 9.05 13.30 3.15
CA LYS A 102 7.98 13.34 4.16
C LYS A 102 7.47 14.76 4.26
N LEU A 103 6.24 14.99 3.82
CA LEU A 103 5.55 16.28 3.94
C LEU A 103 4.67 16.26 5.17
N THR A 104 4.72 17.30 6.00
CA THR A 104 3.90 17.38 7.22
C THR A 104 3.01 18.62 7.20
N PHE A 105 1.73 18.42 7.47
CA PHE A 105 0.72 19.47 7.51
C PHE A 105 -0.12 19.33 8.78
N THR A 106 -0.55 20.47 9.33
CA THR A 106 -1.45 20.49 10.49
C THR A 106 -2.91 20.32 10.08
N ARG A 107 -3.27 20.65 8.83
CA ARG A 107 -4.65 20.62 8.33
C ARG A 107 -4.72 20.03 6.92
N MET A 108 -5.84 19.38 6.62
CA MET A 108 -6.10 18.70 5.34
C MET A 108 -6.25 19.69 4.17
N ASP A 109 -6.95 20.80 4.37
CA ASP A 109 -7.10 21.84 3.35
C ASP A 109 -5.76 22.41 2.91
N SER A 110 -4.91 22.81 3.87
CA SER A 110 -3.56 23.30 3.59
C SER A 110 -2.68 22.27 2.88
N ALA A 111 -2.83 20.98 3.22
CA ALA A 111 -2.12 19.91 2.54
C ALA A 111 -2.57 19.78 1.07
N LEU A 112 -3.88 19.72 0.83
CA LEU A 112 -4.43 19.57 -0.52
C LEU A 112 -4.10 20.77 -1.40
N ASP A 113 -4.16 21.99 -0.87
CA ASP A 113 -3.81 23.20 -1.62
C ASP A 113 -2.34 23.18 -2.02
N TRP A 114 -1.43 22.89 -1.08
CA TRP A 114 -0.01 22.77 -1.37
C TRP A 114 0.29 21.67 -2.41
N LEU A 115 -0.30 20.48 -2.25
CA LEU A 115 -0.12 19.35 -3.18
C LEU A 115 -0.63 19.69 -4.59
N ARG A 116 -1.71 20.48 -4.69
CA ARG A 116 -2.26 20.92 -5.98
C ARG A 116 -1.43 22.00 -6.65
N GLU A 117 -0.75 22.83 -5.88
CA GLU A 117 0.16 23.86 -6.40
C GLU A 117 1.51 23.26 -6.82
N HIS A 118 2.00 22.24 -6.12
CA HIS A 118 3.33 21.65 -6.31
C HIS A 118 3.30 20.29 -7.02
N LYS A 119 2.28 20.03 -7.86
CA LYS A 119 2.04 18.71 -8.47
C LYS A 119 3.24 18.12 -9.20
N THR A 120 4.08 18.97 -9.80
CA THR A 120 5.29 18.57 -10.55
C THR A 120 6.46 18.17 -9.65
N GLU A 121 6.40 18.51 -8.38
CA GLU A 121 7.44 18.19 -7.38
C GLU A 121 7.09 16.91 -6.58
N LEU A 122 5.88 16.36 -6.80
CA LEU A 122 5.40 15.18 -6.08
C LEU A 122 5.97 13.91 -6.69
N ILE A 123 6.66 13.12 -5.87
CA ILE A 123 7.17 11.80 -6.22
C ILE A 123 6.17 10.74 -5.72
N ILE A 124 5.87 9.73 -6.54
CA ILE A 124 5.05 8.58 -6.13
C ILE A 124 5.66 7.93 -4.87
N GLY A 125 4.83 7.60 -3.89
CA GLY A 125 5.28 7.04 -2.62
C GLY A 125 5.72 8.08 -1.58
N THR A 126 5.65 9.38 -1.89
CA THR A 126 5.77 10.47 -0.90
C THR A 126 4.77 10.24 0.23
N VAL A 127 5.27 10.28 1.47
CA VAL A 127 4.44 10.16 2.67
C VAL A 127 4.00 11.55 3.11
N VAL A 128 2.70 11.77 3.19
CA VAL A 128 2.11 13.02 3.66
C VAL A 128 1.47 12.80 5.02
N LEU A 129 2.02 13.43 6.07
CA LEU A 129 1.49 13.40 7.43
C LEU A 129 0.56 14.59 7.64
N ILE A 130 -0.73 14.34 7.88
CA ILE A 130 -1.73 15.37 8.10
C ILE A 130 -2.36 15.16 9.48
N ALA A 131 -2.12 16.10 10.40
CA ALA A 131 -2.64 16.03 11.78
C ALA A 131 -2.36 14.69 12.49
N GLY A 132 -1.22 14.06 12.21
CA GLY A 132 -0.83 12.77 12.80
C GLY A 132 -1.32 11.53 12.05
N VAL A 133 -2.03 11.68 10.93
CA VAL A 133 -2.45 10.57 10.05
C VAL A 133 -1.54 10.53 8.81
N ALA A 134 -1.07 9.33 8.44
CA ALA A 134 -0.23 9.13 7.28
C ALA A 134 -1.05 8.88 6.00
N PHE A 135 -0.63 9.51 4.92
CA PHE A 135 -1.17 9.34 3.58
C PHE A 135 -0.04 9.07 2.59
N LEU A 136 -0.34 8.40 1.48
CA LEU A 136 0.57 8.16 0.37
C LEU A 136 0.05 8.82 -0.90
N ILE A 137 0.98 9.34 -1.70
CA ILE A 137 0.71 9.81 -3.05
C ILE A 137 0.84 8.62 -4.00
N VAL A 138 -0.23 8.29 -4.72
CA VAL A 138 -0.31 7.17 -5.67
C VAL A 138 -0.92 7.62 -7.00
N ILE A 139 -0.72 6.84 -8.05
CA ILE A 139 -1.41 7.04 -9.34
C ILE A 139 -2.60 6.08 -9.41
N GLY A 140 -3.79 6.62 -9.63
CA GLY A 140 -5.00 5.85 -9.90
C GLY A 140 -5.01 5.26 -11.31
N GLY A 141 -5.84 4.25 -11.56
CA GLY A 141 -5.90 3.55 -12.86
C GLY A 141 -6.23 4.43 -14.08
N THR A 142 -6.72 5.66 -13.86
CA THR A 142 -6.98 6.65 -14.92
C THR A 142 -5.80 7.60 -15.18
N GLY A 143 -4.67 7.43 -14.48
CA GLY A 143 -3.54 8.38 -14.51
C GLY A 143 -3.69 9.57 -13.55
N ALA A 144 -4.76 9.58 -12.73
CA ALA A 144 -4.99 10.62 -11.74
C ALA A 144 -4.02 10.48 -10.55
N LEU A 145 -3.55 11.60 -10.01
CA LEU A 145 -2.75 11.63 -8.78
C LEU A 145 -3.68 11.64 -7.57
N LEU A 146 -3.55 10.63 -6.71
CA LEU A 146 -4.42 10.39 -5.57
C LEU A 146 -3.63 10.47 -4.25
N LEU A 147 -4.27 11.03 -3.24
CA LEU A 147 -3.84 10.93 -1.85
C LEU A 147 -4.68 9.85 -1.18
N VAL A 148 -4.03 8.74 -0.78
CA VAL A 148 -4.70 7.60 -0.14
C VAL A 148 -4.24 7.45 1.32
N PRO A 149 -5.13 7.07 2.24
CA PRO A 149 -4.75 6.80 3.63
C PRO A 149 -3.77 5.62 3.70
N ALA A 150 -2.68 5.79 4.45
CA ALA A 150 -1.72 4.73 4.70
C ALA A 150 -2.08 4.02 6.01
N ALA A 151 -2.28 2.71 5.94
CA ALA A 151 -2.28 1.88 7.14
C ALA A 151 -0.82 1.62 7.54
N ILE A 152 -0.38 2.28 8.61
CA ILE A 152 0.90 2.02 9.29
C ILE A 152 0.67 1.20 10.56
#